data_AF-A0A1H3K1X4-F1
#
_entry.id   AF-A0A1H3K1X4-F1
#
_cell.length_a   1.000
_cell.length_b   1.000
_cell.length_c   1.000
_cell.angle_alpha   90.00
_cell.angle_beta   90.00
_cell.angle_gamma   90.00
#
_symmetry.space_group_name_H-M   'P 1'
#
loop_
_entity.id
_entity.type
_entity.pdbx_description
1 polymer ?
#
loop_
_entity_poly.entity_id
_entity_poly.type
_entity_poly.pdbx_seq_one_letter_code
_entity_poly.pdbx_strand_id
1 'polypeptide(L)'
;MRDTLSFSVLAFAGLGLWAQPTLAAELPNLPSGLVPQLLEEFVEVKPDGIFTYARFRFVAPELSDNASLDYEALADDFLVLCEQYALPKLSDQPEPIDRVIISFSDRAIEFGLSDPDAIQFFEQFTLKSGACIWEQF
;
A
#
# COMPACT_ATOMS: atom_id res chain seq x y z
N MET A 1 43.48 -9.48 62.08
CA MET A 1 42.07 -9.91 62.19
C MET A 1 41.30 -9.33 61.01
N ARG A 2 40.89 -10.22 60.10
CA ARG A 2 39.77 -10.17 59.13
C ARG A 2 39.73 -9.08 58.04
N ASP A 3 40.04 -9.56 56.84
CA ASP A 3 39.49 -9.22 55.52
C ASP A 3 37.96 -9.02 55.49
N THR A 4 37.47 -8.22 54.53
CA THR A 4 36.18 -8.38 53.79
C THR A 4 36.05 -7.23 52.75
N LEU A 5 36.31 -7.49 51.46
CA LEU A 5 35.34 -7.71 50.36
C LEU A 5 34.41 -6.50 50.09
N SER A 6 34.67 -5.67 49.08
CA SER A 6 34.25 -5.82 47.66
C SER A 6 32.74 -5.98 47.47
N PHE A 7 32.08 -4.95 46.95
CA PHE A 7 30.84 -5.04 46.17
C PHE A 7 30.77 -3.89 45.16
N SER A 8 31.40 -4.09 44.00
CA SER A 8 31.09 -3.33 42.79
C SER A 8 29.70 -3.74 42.32
N VAL A 9 28.73 -2.82 42.42
CA VAL A 9 27.41 -2.99 41.81
C VAL A 9 27.55 -2.71 40.32
N LEU A 10 27.69 -3.77 39.51
CA LEU A 10 27.48 -3.70 38.07
C LEU A 10 25.97 -3.58 37.81
N ALA A 11 25.50 -2.37 37.55
CA ALA A 11 24.15 -2.16 37.04
C ALA A 11 24.13 -2.52 35.55
N PHE A 12 23.66 -3.73 35.23
CA PHE A 12 23.28 -4.11 33.86
C PHE A 12 22.03 -3.32 33.46
N ALA A 13 22.23 -2.20 32.76
CA ALA A 13 21.15 -1.52 32.05
C ALA A 13 20.76 -2.39 30.85
N GLY A 14 19.74 -3.24 31.01
CA GLY A 14 19.18 -4.03 29.94
C GLY A 14 18.63 -3.13 28.84
N LEU A 15 19.20 -3.23 27.64
CA LEU A 15 18.57 -2.72 26.43
C LEU A 15 17.32 -3.56 26.15
N GLY A 16 16.16 -3.08 26.61
CA GLY A 16 14.88 -3.57 26.15
C GLY A 16 14.69 -3.17 24.68
N LEU A 17 14.85 -4.12 23.76
CA LEU A 17 14.34 -4.00 22.40
C LEU A 17 12.81 -4.03 22.49
N TRP A 18 12.19 -2.86 22.51
CA TRP A 18 10.75 -2.74 22.30
C TRP A 18 10.51 -2.99 20.81
N ALA A 19 10.12 -4.21 20.46
CA ALA A 19 9.57 -4.50 19.15
C ALA A 19 8.27 -3.73 19.02
N GLN A 20 8.28 -2.62 18.28
CA GLN A 20 7.06 -1.89 17.98
C GLN A 20 6.29 -2.72 16.96
N PRO A 21 5.04 -3.12 17.25
CA PRO A 21 4.20 -3.73 16.24
C PRO A 21 3.98 -2.67 15.15
N THR A 22 4.46 -2.95 13.95
CA THR A 22 4.08 -2.18 12.76
C THR A 22 2.60 -2.43 12.54
N LEU A 23 1.75 -1.47 12.88
CA LEU A 23 0.33 -1.54 12.55
C LEU A 23 0.24 -1.51 11.02
N ALA A 24 -0.13 -2.64 10.41
CA ALA A 24 -0.48 -2.64 9.00
C ALA A 24 -1.65 -1.65 8.83
N ALA A 25 -1.54 -0.74 7.86
CA ALA A 25 -2.64 0.16 7.56
C ALA A 25 -3.85 -0.68 7.16
N GLU A 26 -4.96 -0.49 7.88
CA GLU A 26 -6.21 -1.17 7.57
C GLU A 26 -6.79 -0.61 6.27
N LEU A 27 -7.38 -1.46 5.44
CA LEU A 27 -8.05 -1.01 4.23
C LEU A 27 -9.36 -0.29 4.58
N PRO A 28 -9.70 0.81 3.90
CA PRO A 28 -10.99 1.46 4.08
C PRO A 28 -12.12 0.55 3.58
N ASN A 29 -13.33 0.77 4.10
CA ASN A 29 -14.51 0.14 3.53
C ASN A 29 -14.76 0.70 2.12
N LEU A 30 -14.93 -0.20 1.15
CA LEU A 30 -15.14 0.19 -0.24
C LEU A 30 -16.64 0.33 -0.56
N PRO A 31 -17.04 1.39 -1.31
CA PRO A 31 -18.42 1.60 -1.73
C PRO A 31 -19.09 0.40 -2.41
N SER A 32 -18.35 -0.36 -3.22
CA SER A 32 -18.87 -1.57 -3.88
C SER A 32 -19.12 -2.74 -2.92
N GLY A 33 -18.56 -2.68 -1.70
CA GLY A 33 -18.50 -3.80 -0.75
C GLY A 33 -17.37 -4.80 -1.03
N LEU A 34 -16.50 -4.53 -2.00
CA LEU A 34 -15.32 -5.35 -2.28
C LEU A 34 -14.38 -5.39 -1.06
N VAL A 35 -13.78 -6.55 -0.81
CA VAL A 35 -12.84 -6.78 0.31
C VAL A 35 -11.48 -7.25 -0.22
N PRO A 36 -10.76 -6.39 -0.96
CA PRO A 36 -9.49 -6.76 -1.57
C PRO A 36 -8.40 -7.00 -0.51
N GLN A 37 -7.38 -7.75 -0.90
CA GLN A 37 -6.14 -7.92 -0.14
C GLN A 37 -4.99 -7.24 -0.88
N LEU A 38 -4.14 -6.50 -0.16
CA LEU A 38 -2.93 -5.94 -0.74
C LEU A 38 -2.01 -7.08 -1.18
N LEU A 39 -1.68 -7.11 -2.46
CA LEU A 39 -0.68 -8.00 -3.05
C LEU A 39 0.71 -7.36 -2.91
N GLU A 40 0.89 -6.16 -3.45
CA GLU A 40 2.17 -5.45 -3.49
C GLU A 40 1.96 -3.94 -3.45
N GLU A 41 2.87 -3.23 -2.77
CA GLU A 41 3.00 -1.77 -2.86
C GLU A 41 4.46 -1.40 -3.11
N PHE A 42 4.72 -0.50 -4.07
CA PHE A 42 6.07 -0.03 -4.35
C PHE A 42 6.09 1.29 -5.13
N VAL A 43 7.23 1.97 -5.10
CA VAL A 43 7.50 3.17 -5.89
C VAL A 43 8.32 2.79 -7.13
N GLU A 44 7.85 3.22 -8.29
CA GLU A 44 8.51 3.07 -9.58
C GLU A 44 8.99 4.44 -10.07
N VAL A 45 10.31 4.60 -10.15
CA VAL A 45 10.94 5.75 -10.81
C VAL A 45 11.25 5.35 -12.25
N LYS A 46 10.58 5.95 -13.23
CA LYS A 46 10.84 5.65 -14.64
C LYS A 46 12.21 6.16 -15.09
N PRO A 47 12.85 5.52 -16.08
CA PRO A 47 14.18 5.92 -16.55
C PRO A 47 14.26 7.35 -17.13
N ASP A 48 13.14 7.91 -17.58
CA ASP A 48 13.05 9.29 -18.06
C ASP A 48 13.16 10.33 -16.93
N GLY A 49 12.94 9.91 -15.67
CA GLY A 49 12.94 10.76 -14.49
C GLY A 49 11.83 11.83 -14.50
N ILE A 50 10.81 11.68 -15.34
CA ILE A 50 9.77 12.72 -15.51
C ILE A 50 8.70 12.60 -14.43
N PHE A 51 8.26 11.38 -14.14
CA PHE A 51 7.24 11.11 -13.12
C PHE A 51 7.64 9.94 -12.24
N THR A 52 7.39 10.08 -10.95
CA THR A 52 7.48 9.02 -9.95
C THR A 52 6.09 8.44 -9.67
N TYR A 53 5.96 7.12 -9.77
CA TYR A 53 4.69 6.42 -9.64
C TYR A 53 4.71 5.60 -8.35
N ALA A 54 3.67 5.68 -7.53
CA ALA A 54 3.39 4.68 -6.51
C ALA A 54 2.37 3.68 -7.05
N ARG A 55 2.62 2.39 -6.87
CA ARG A 55 1.70 1.32 -7.26
C ARG A 55 1.16 0.62 -6.03
N PHE A 56 -0.15 0.40 -6.02
CA PHE A 56 -0.85 -0.40 -5.03
C PHE A 56 -1.66 -1.46 -5.75
N ARG A 57 -1.26 -2.72 -5.57
CA ARG A 57 -1.82 -3.87 -6.29
C ARG A 57 -2.63 -4.69 -5.32
N PHE A 58 -3.86 -5.00 -5.69
CA PHE A 58 -4.83 -5.68 -4.85
C PHE A 58 -5.37 -6.93 -5.54
N VAL A 59 -5.61 -7.98 -4.77
CA VAL A 59 -6.30 -9.20 -5.21
C VAL A 59 -7.68 -9.27 -4.58
N ALA A 60 -8.71 -9.50 -5.40
CA ALA A 60 -10.10 -9.62 -5.00
C ALA A 60 -10.78 -10.73 -5.83
N PRO A 61 -10.78 -11.99 -5.36
CA PRO A 61 -11.32 -13.14 -6.10
C PRO A 61 -12.77 -12.97 -6.57
N GLU A 62 -13.55 -12.15 -5.85
CA GLU A 62 -14.95 -11.87 -6.13
C GLU A 62 -15.19 -11.24 -7.51
N LEU A 63 -14.16 -10.62 -8.10
CA LEU A 63 -14.24 -10.07 -9.47
C LEU A 63 -14.55 -11.14 -10.52
N SER A 64 -14.14 -12.39 -10.28
CA SER A 64 -14.44 -13.50 -11.20
C SER A 64 -15.83 -14.11 -11.01
N ASP A 65 -16.41 -13.94 -9.82
CA ASP A 65 -17.69 -14.52 -9.46
C ASP A 65 -18.88 -13.57 -9.67
N ASN A 66 -18.62 -12.26 -9.76
CA ASN A 66 -19.66 -11.23 -9.84
C ASN A 66 -19.51 -10.33 -11.06
N ALA A 67 -20.27 -10.65 -12.12
CA ALA A 67 -20.31 -9.86 -13.35
C ALA A 67 -20.83 -8.42 -13.19
N SER A 68 -21.43 -8.06 -12.05
CA SER A 68 -21.85 -6.69 -11.74
C SER A 68 -20.74 -5.81 -11.16
N LEU A 69 -19.58 -6.38 -10.82
CA LEU A 69 -18.37 -5.62 -10.46
C LEU A 69 -17.60 -5.23 -11.73
N ASP A 70 -18.25 -4.41 -12.57
CA ASP A 70 -17.58 -3.76 -13.69
C ASP A 70 -16.84 -2.50 -13.25
N TYR A 71 -16.21 -1.80 -14.20
CA TYR A 71 -15.45 -0.59 -13.88
C TYR A 71 -16.32 0.52 -13.27
N GLU A 72 -17.58 0.68 -13.71
CA GLU A 72 -18.48 1.71 -13.18
C GLU A 72 -18.78 1.44 -11.70
N ALA A 73 -18.94 0.18 -11.31
CA ALA A 73 -19.11 -0.22 -9.92
C ALA A 73 -17.85 -0.03 -9.05
N LEU A 74 -16.65 -0.06 -9.65
CA LEU A 74 -15.37 0.00 -8.94
C LEU A 74 -14.71 1.39 -8.95
N ALA A 75 -15.22 2.31 -9.77
CA ALA A 75 -14.71 3.67 -9.91
C ALA A 75 -14.49 4.37 -8.56
N ASP A 76 -15.54 4.39 -7.72
CA ASP A 76 -15.48 5.06 -6.41
C ASP A 76 -14.56 4.32 -5.44
N ASP A 77 -14.41 3.00 -5.56
CA ASP A 77 -13.48 2.22 -4.75
C ASP A 77 -12.03 2.65 -4.99
N PHE A 78 -11.65 2.86 -6.25
CA PHE A 78 -10.32 3.33 -6.60
C PHE A 78 -10.03 4.70 -5.97
N LEU A 79 -10.99 5.62 -6.01
CA LEU A 79 -10.82 6.94 -5.40
C LEU A 79 -10.68 6.82 -3.87
N VAL A 80 -11.53 6.02 -3.22
CA VAL A 80 -11.45 5.75 -1.78
C VAL A 80 -10.09 5.16 -1.39
N LEU A 81 -9.58 4.17 -2.14
CA LEU A 81 -8.24 3.63 -1.89
C LEU A 81 -7.15 4.66 -2.12
N CYS A 82 -7.27 5.51 -3.15
CA CYS A 82 -6.27 6.54 -3.38
C CYS A 82 -6.22 7.53 -2.22
N GLU A 83 -7.37 8.06 -1.81
CA GLU A 83 -7.45 9.12 -0.80
C GLU A 83 -7.20 8.61 0.62
N GLN A 84 -7.75 7.45 0.97
CA GLN A 84 -7.76 6.96 2.35
C GLN A 84 -6.67 5.93 2.66
N TYR A 85 -6.13 5.26 1.64
CA TYR A 85 -5.08 4.26 1.82
C TYR A 85 -3.73 4.71 1.25
N ALA A 86 -3.70 5.10 -0.02
CA ALA A 86 -2.45 5.45 -0.69
C ALA A 86 -1.86 6.77 -0.16
N LEU A 87 -2.61 7.88 -0.16
CA LEU A 87 -2.09 9.19 0.26
C LEU A 87 -1.43 9.19 1.64
N PRO A 88 -2.03 8.61 2.71
CA PRO A 88 -1.38 8.55 4.01
C PRO A 88 -0.04 7.79 4.02
N LYS A 89 0.11 6.77 3.17
CA LYS A 89 1.37 6.01 3.04
C LYS A 89 2.46 6.75 2.28
N LEU A 90 2.07 7.74 1.48
CA LEU A 90 2.98 8.51 0.65
C LEU A 90 3.44 9.81 1.32
N SER A 91 2.85 10.21 2.47
CA SER A 91 3.19 11.47 3.16
C SER A 91 4.65 11.55 3.60
N ASP A 92 5.23 10.39 3.93
CA ASP A 92 6.57 10.29 4.51
C ASP A 92 7.64 9.87 3.48
N GLN A 93 7.27 9.81 2.20
CA GLN A 93 8.21 9.45 1.15
C GLN A 93 9.26 10.55 0.98
N PRO A 94 10.55 10.20 0.82
CA PRO A 94 11.63 11.18 0.66
C PRO A 94 11.53 11.92 -0.67
N GLU A 95 10.97 11.28 -1.69
CA GLU A 95 10.77 11.83 -3.03
C GLU A 95 9.28 12.09 -3.27
N PRO A 96 8.92 13.17 -3.98
CA PRO A 96 7.54 13.42 -4.34
C PRO A 96 7.01 12.32 -5.26
N ILE A 97 5.78 11.86 -4.99
CA ILE A 97 5.05 10.96 -5.88
C ILE A 97 4.14 11.80 -6.78
N ASP A 98 4.27 11.63 -8.09
CA ASP A 98 3.48 12.36 -9.07
C ASP A 98 2.19 11.63 -9.42
N ARG A 99 2.22 10.29 -9.39
CA ARG A 99 1.15 9.43 -9.86
C ARG A 99 0.91 8.27 -8.90
N VAL A 100 -0.35 7.92 -8.69
CA VAL A 100 -0.74 6.69 -8.00
C VAL A 100 -1.44 5.79 -8.99
N ILE A 101 -1.02 4.53 -9.08
CA ILE A 101 -1.70 3.50 -9.86
C ILE A 101 -2.25 2.48 -8.88
N ILE A 102 -3.55 2.22 -8.97
CA ILE A 102 -4.24 1.21 -8.18
C ILE A 102 -4.77 0.16 -9.13
N SER A 103 -4.58 -1.11 -8.80
CA SER A 103 -5.10 -2.21 -9.60
C SER A 103 -5.83 -3.24 -8.76
N PHE A 104 -6.98 -3.70 -9.25
CA PHE A 104 -7.63 -4.91 -8.77
C PHE A 104 -7.40 -6.06 -9.75
N SER A 105 -7.23 -7.26 -9.22
CA SER A 105 -7.10 -8.50 -9.98
C SER A 105 -7.85 -9.63 -9.28
N ASP A 106 -8.54 -10.49 -10.02
CA ASP A 106 -9.21 -11.67 -9.43
C ASP A 106 -8.21 -12.68 -8.82
N ARG A 107 -6.96 -12.66 -9.30
CA ARG A 107 -5.87 -13.52 -8.83
C ARG A 107 -4.54 -12.79 -8.76
N ALA A 108 -3.59 -13.34 -8.00
CA ALA A 108 -2.24 -12.79 -7.93
C ALA A 108 -1.48 -13.03 -9.24
N ILE A 109 -0.86 -11.98 -9.77
CA ILE A 109 -0.04 -12.00 -10.99
C ILE A 109 1.25 -11.26 -10.69
N GLU A 110 2.39 -11.83 -11.04
CA GLU A 110 3.70 -11.20 -10.83
C GLU A 110 3.80 -9.88 -11.61
N PHE A 111 4.45 -8.87 -11.03
CA PHE A 111 4.61 -7.59 -11.70
C PHE A 111 5.39 -7.73 -13.01
N GLY A 112 4.90 -7.08 -14.07
CA GLY A 112 5.51 -7.13 -15.40
C GLY A 112 5.13 -8.37 -16.22
N LEU A 113 4.41 -9.33 -15.63
CA LEU A 113 3.82 -10.45 -16.38
C LEU A 113 2.36 -10.15 -16.74
N SER A 114 1.86 -10.83 -17.76
CA SER A 114 0.47 -10.78 -18.18
C SER A 114 -0.16 -12.16 -18.05
N ASP A 115 -1.40 -12.19 -17.57
CA ASP A 115 -2.25 -13.38 -17.54
C ASP A 115 -3.53 -13.05 -18.31
N PRO A 116 -3.78 -13.67 -19.48
CA PRO A 116 -4.95 -13.37 -20.30
C PRO A 116 -6.28 -13.86 -19.70
N ASP A 117 -6.24 -14.75 -18.71
CA ASP A 117 -7.44 -15.31 -18.07
C ASP A 117 -7.84 -14.53 -16.80
N ALA A 118 -7.06 -13.52 -16.42
CA ALA A 118 -7.32 -12.70 -15.25
C ALA A 118 -8.23 -11.51 -15.56
N ILE A 119 -9.16 -11.25 -14.65
CA ILE A 119 -9.99 -10.05 -14.69
C ILE A 119 -9.24 -8.99 -13.89
N GLN A 120 -8.84 -7.92 -14.58
CA GLN A 120 -8.08 -6.83 -13.98
C GLN A 120 -8.66 -5.46 -14.34
N PHE A 121 -8.69 -4.59 -13.35
CA PHE A 121 -9.05 -3.19 -13.49
C PHE A 121 -7.91 -2.33 -12.97
N PHE A 122 -7.66 -1.21 -13.64
CA PHE A 122 -6.61 -0.28 -13.30
C PHE A 122 -7.18 1.13 -13.26
N GLU A 123 -6.72 1.92 -12.29
CA GLU A 123 -6.93 3.35 -12.27
C GLU A 123 -5.62 4.08 -11.97
N GLN A 124 -5.43 5.23 -12.60
CA GLN A 124 -4.32 6.12 -12.34
C GLN A 124 -4.80 7.50 -11.91
N PHE A 125 -4.22 7.98 -10.82
CA PHE A 125 -4.47 9.31 -10.29
C PHE A 125 -3.22 10.18 -10.44
N THR A 126 -3.44 11.45 -10.80
CA THR A 126 -2.44 12.50 -10.60
C THR A 126 -2.51 13.02 -9.18
N LEU A 127 -1.38 13.01 -8.48
CA LEU A 127 -1.30 13.65 -7.18
C LEU A 127 -1.07 15.14 -7.36
N LYS A 128 -2.03 15.94 -6.90
CA LYS A 128 -1.94 17.41 -6.94
C LYS A 128 -2.49 18.01 -5.67
N SER A 129 -1.69 18.84 -5.01
CA SER A 129 -2.08 19.54 -3.78
C SER A 129 -2.63 18.62 -2.68
N GLY A 130 -2.08 17.40 -2.57
CA GLY A 130 -2.51 16.41 -1.57
C GLY A 130 -3.84 15.73 -1.88
N ALA A 131 -4.30 15.78 -3.14
CA ALA A 131 -5.52 15.11 -3.59
C ALA A 131 -5.23 14.18 -4.77
N CYS A 132 -6.07 13.14 -4.89
CA CYS A 132 -6.08 12.21 -6.01
C CYS A 132 -6.96 12.75 -7.13
N ILE A 133 -6.36 13.20 -8.24
CA ILE A 133 -7.09 13.72 -9.40
C ILE A 133 -7.22 12.60 -10.42
N TRP A 134 -8.46 12.26 -10.80
CA TRP A 134 -8.74 11.34 -11.90
C TRP A 134 -8.10 11.81 -13.20
N GLU A 135 -7.33 10.92 -13.83
CA GLU A 135 -6.92 11.07 -15.21
C GLU A 135 -7.94 10.30 -16.06
N GLN A 136 -8.84 11.00 -16.74
CA GLN A 136 -9.76 10.34 -17.67
C GLN A 136 -8.95 9.76 -18.83
N PHE A 137 -9.01 8.44 -19.02
CA PHE A 137 -8.42 7.72 -20.15
C PHE A 137 -9.48 7.26 -21.14
#